data_AF-A0A1U7P039-F1
#
_entry.id   AF-A0A1U7P039-F1
#
_cell.length_a   1.000
_cell.length_b   1.000
_cell.length_c   1.000
_cell.angle_alpha   90.00
_cell.angle_beta   90.00
_cell.angle_gamma   90.00
#
_symmetry.space_group_name_H-M   'P 1'
#
loop_
_entity.id
_entity.type
_entity.pdbx_description
1 polymer ?
#
loop_
_entity_poly.entity_id
_entity_poly.type
_entity_poly.pdbx_seq_one_letter_code
_entity_poly.pdbx_strand_id
1 'polypeptide(L)'
;MFSTLFNRSPYQTPVPRLIPSHPDFQPIVQAAARLICTAPEFDALAQAAGLRGVVDGVTDSVGRATLRAELDGRVAHLYGLSESEFTHILGTFPLMVQEVKDAALAAYRRPGGVGGAAPTQAP
;
A
#
# COMPACT_ATOMS: atom_id res chain seq x y z
N MET A 1 -9.51 -23.07 -25.76
CA MET A 1 -9.95 -24.12 -24.82
C MET A 1 -9.65 -23.63 -23.41
N PHE A 2 -10.72 -23.24 -22.71
CA PHE A 2 -10.75 -22.89 -21.30
C PHE A 2 -10.43 -24.12 -20.45
N SER A 3 -9.58 -23.98 -19.43
CA SER A 3 -9.58 -24.71 -18.15
C SER A 3 -8.19 -24.58 -17.53
N THR A 4 -8.00 -23.80 -16.47
CA THR A 4 -8.14 -24.39 -15.13
C THR A 4 -8.50 -23.32 -14.12
N LEU A 5 -9.79 -23.31 -13.76
CA LEU A 5 -10.31 -23.25 -12.38
C LEU A 5 -9.27 -22.88 -11.30
N PHE A 6 -8.97 -21.59 -11.16
CA PHE A 6 -8.31 -21.07 -9.96
C PHE A 6 -9.39 -20.90 -8.87
N ASN A 7 -9.67 -22.03 -8.23
CA ASN A 7 -10.16 -22.20 -6.86
C ASN A 7 -10.98 -21.03 -6.27
N ARG A 8 -12.31 -21.09 -6.43
CA ARG A 8 -13.25 -20.28 -5.64
C ARG A 8 -13.27 -20.80 -4.18
N SER A 9 -12.50 -20.17 -3.30
CA SER A 9 -12.80 -20.11 -1.87
C SER A 9 -13.34 -18.71 -1.58
N PRO A 10 -14.44 -18.52 -0.82
CA PRO A 10 -15.07 -17.21 -0.61
C PRO A 10 -14.19 -16.16 0.12
N TYR A 11 -12.95 -16.51 0.49
CA TYR A 11 -12.03 -15.66 1.25
C TYR A 11 -10.61 -15.56 0.67
N GLN A 12 -10.40 -15.87 -0.61
CA GLN A 12 -9.13 -15.56 -1.29
C GLN A 12 -9.37 -14.53 -2.40
N THR A 13 -9.27 -13.26 -2.05
CA THR A 13 -9.03 -12.24 -3.07
C THR A 13 -7.68 -12.52 -3.73
N PRO A 14 -7.59 -12.54 -5.06
CA PRO A 14 -6.31 -12.74 -5.73
C PRO A 14 -5.39 -11.59 -5.34
N VAL A 15 -4.27 -11.89 -4.69
CA VAL A 15 -3.25 -10.88 -4.36
C VAL A 15 -2.60 -10.43 -5.67
N PRO A 16 -2.70 -9.14 -6.04
CA PRO A 16 -2.10 -8.64 -7.27
C PRO A 16 -0.59 -8.87 -7.24
N ARG A 17 -0.05 -9.50 -8.28
CA ARG A 17 1.40 -9.69 -8.40
C ARG A 17 2.04 -8.37 -8.82
N LEU A 18 2.65 -7.69 -7.86
CA LEU A 18 3.50 -6.54 -8.12
C LEU A 18 4.83 -7.00 -8.74
N ILE A 19 5.16 -6.42 -9.88
CA ILE A 19 6.47 -6.57 -10.52
C ILE A 19 7.29 -5.29 -10.31
N PRO A 20 8.63 -5.35 -10.32
CA PRO A 20 9.47 -4.18 -10.08
C PRO A 20 9.24 -3.00 -11.03
N SER A 21 8.64 -3.23 -12.20
CA SER A 21 8.29 -2.15 -13.14
C SER A 21 7.01 -1.40 -12.77
N HIS A 22 6.24 -1.85 -11.77
CA HIS A 22 5.04 -1.16 -11.32
C HIS A 22 5.42 0.08 -10.49
N PRO A 23 4.83 1.26 -10.74
CA PRO A 23 5.21 2.50 -10.06
C PRO A 23 5.05 2.43 -8.53
N ASP A 24 4.04 1.70 -8.03
CA ASP A 24 3.85 1.50 -6.59
C ASP A 24 4.70 0.39 -5.96
N PHE A 25 5.45 -0.41 -6.73
CA PHE A 25 6.29 -1.48 -6.18
C PHE A 25 7.29 -0.91 -5.16
N GLN A 26 8.13 0.03 -5.59
CA GLN A 26 9.19 0.57 -4.75
C GLN A 26 8.65 1.37 -3.55
N PRO A 27 7.64 2.26 -3.71
CA PRO A 27 7.04 2.95 -2.58
C PRO A 27 6.43 2.02 -1.52
N ILE A 28 5.74 0.95 -1.93
CA ILE A 28 5.16 -0.03 -0.99
C ILE A 28 6.28 -0.78 -0.26
N VAL A 29 7.31 -1.23 -0.97
CA VAL A 29 8.46 -1.93 -0.38
C VAL A 29 9.17 -1.04 0.64
N GLN A 30 9.44 0.22 0.30
CA GLN A 30 10.10 1.16 1.21
C GLN A 30 9.22 1.49 2.42
N ALA A 31 7.93 1.75 2.24
CA ALA A 31 7.03 2.02 3.36
C ALA A 31 6.92 0.82 4.32
N ALA A 32 6.84 -0.40 3.79
CA ALA A 32 6.86 -1.62 4.60
C ALA A 32 8.21 -1.79 5.32
N ALA A 33 9.32 -1.58 4.63
CA ALA A 33 10.65 -1.68 5.22
C ALA A 33 10.87 -0.64 6.33
N ARG A 34 10.38 0.59 6.19
CA ARG A 34 10.43 1.62 7.25
C ARG A 34 9.61 1.24 8.50
N LEU A 35 8.52 0.49 8.34
CA LEU A 35 7.72 0.01 9.47
C LEU A 35 8.35 -1.18 10.21
N ILE A 36 9.18 -1.98 9.52
CA ILE A 36 9.80 -3.21 10.03
C ILE A 36 11.21 -2.93 10.57
N CYS A 37 12.05 -2.24 9.78
CA CYS A 37 13.48 -2.05 10.02
C CYS A 37 13.73 -0.96 11.07
N THR A 38 13.30 -1.23 12.29
CA THR A 38 13.37 -0.31 13.44
C THR A 38 14.50 -0.65 14.41
N ALA A 39 15.30 -1.67 14.09
CA ALA A 39 16.42 -2.12 14.88
C ALA A 39 17.61 -2.52 13.96
N PRO A 40 18.87 -2.41 14.42
CA PRO A 40 20.06 -2.64 13.60
C PRO A 40 20.16 -4.04 12.99
N GLU A 41 19.53 -5.04 13.62
CA GLU A 41 19.49 -6.42 13.14
C GLU A 41 18.81 -6.53 11.76
N PHE A 42 18.01 -5.53 11.39
CA PHE A 42 17.31 -5.45 10.11
C PHE A 42 18.04 -4.60 9.06
N ASP A 43 19.27 -4.12 9.31
CA ASP A 43 19.96 -3.22 8.38
C ASP A 43 20.19 -3.85 7.00
N ALA A 44 20.48 -5.14 6.93
CA ALA A 44 20.62 -5.86 5.66
C ALA A 44 19.30 -5.88 4.87
N LEU A 45 18.15 -6.03 5.56
CA LEU A 45 16.83 -5.99 4.94
C LEU A 45 16.47 -4.57 4.47
N ALA A 46 16.80 -3.57 5.28
CA ALA A 46 16.58 -2.16 4.95
C ALA A 46 17.36 -1.78 3.68
N GLN A 47 18.63 -2.17 3.58
CA GLN A 47 19.47 -1.93 2.39
C GLN A 47 18.92 -2.61 1.14
N ALA A 48 18.43 -3.85 1.26
CA ALA A 48 17.77 -4.55 0.16
C ALA A 48 16.49 -3.83 -0.33
N ALA A 49 15.81 -3.10 0.56
CA ALA A 49 14.67 -2.24 0.23
C ALA A 49 15.06 -0.83 -0.25
N GLY A 50 16.37 -0.51 -0.31
CA GLY A 50 16.88 0.80 -0.70
C GLY A 50 16.84 1.86 0.40
N LEU A 51 16.87 1.45 1.66
CA LEU A 51 16.94 2.31 2.85
C LEU A 51 18.33 2.27 3.50
N ARG A 52 18.62 3.20 4.40
CA ARG A 52 19.91 3.36 5.11
C ARG A 52 19.97 2.61 6.45
N GLY A 53 19.16 1.57 6.64
CA GLY A 53 19.08 0.84 7.90
C GLY A 53 18.06 1.41 8.88
N VAL A 54 18.33 1.21 10.17
CA VAL A 54 17.50 1.67 11.30
C VAL A 54 17.19 3.18 11.28
N VAL A 55 18.05 4.00 10.67
CA VAL A 55 17.87 5.46 10.59
C VAL A 55 16.60 5.87 9.84
N ASP A 56 16.18 5.08 8.86
CA ASP A 56 14.96 5.36 8.09
C ASP A 56 13.71 4.68 8.69
N GLY A 57 13.92 3.84 9.71
CA GLY A 57 12.87 3.15 10.46
C GLY A 57 12.01 4.10 11.28
N VAL A 58 10.69 3.89 11.26
CA VAL A 58 9.73 4.74 11.96
C VAL A 58 9.17 4.01 13.19
N THR A 59 9.51 4.54 14.37
CA THR A 59 9.14 3.99 15.68
C THR A 59 8.04 4.79 16.37
N ASP A 60 7.88 6.08 16.05
CA ASP A 60 6.87 6.92 16.67
C ASP A 60 5.46 6.57 16.17
N SER A 61 4.47 6.65 17.07
CA SER A 61 3.10 6.20 16.79
C SER A 61 2.43 6.99 15.66
N VAL A 62 2.72 8.29 15.56
CA VAL A 62 2.12 9.18 14.55
C VAL A 62 2.66 8.87 13.16
N GLY A 63 3.98 8.83 13.00
CA GLY A 63 4.65 8.49 11.76
C GLY A 63 4.30 7.08 11.28
N ARG A 64 4.18 6.12 12.20
CA ARG A 64 3.69 4.77 11.87
C ARG A 64 2.24 4.77 11.39
N ALA A 65 1.37 5.55 12.03
CA ALA A 65 -0.02 5.69 11.59
C ALA A 65 -0.12 6.35 10.21
N THR A 66 0.66 7.40 9.95
CA THR A 66 0.75 8.05 8.64
C THR A 66 1.23 7.08 7.55
N LEU A 67 2.31 6.32 7.80
CA LEU A 67 2.82 5.34 6.84
C LEU A 67 1.81 4.23 6.55
N ARG A 68 1.05 3.78 7.55
CA ARG A 68 -0.01 2.79 7.36
C ARG A 68 -1.15 3.35 6.50
N ALA A 69 -1.60 4.57 6.76
CA ALA A 69 -2.62 5.22 5.93
C ALA A 69 -2.15 5.37 4.46
N GLU A 70 -0.88 5.73 4.25
CA GLU A 70 -0.29 5.79 2.91
C GLU A 70 -0.22 4.43 2.21
N LEU A 71 0.11 3.37 2.96
CA LEU A 71 0.08 2.00 2.46
C LEU A 71 -1.33 1.57 2.08
N ASP A 72 -2.32 1.80 2.94
CA ASP A 72 -3.71 1.41 2.70
C ASP A 72 -4.26 2.08 1.43
N GLY A 73 -3.96 3.37 1.23
CA GLY A 73 -4.34 4.09 0.00
C GLY A 73 -3.68 3.51 -1.26
N ARG A 74 -2.37 3.22 -1.22
CA ARG A 74 -1.66 2.61 -2.36
C ARG A 74 -2.15 1.20 -2.67
N VAL A 75 -2.42 0.40 -1.63
CA VAL A 75 -2.96 -0.94 -1.80
C VAL A 75 -4.36 -0.87 -2.39
N ALA A 76 -5.21 0.06 -1.97
CA ALA A 76 -6.53 0.25 -2.56
C ALA A 76 -6.47 0.58 -4.07
N HIS A 77 -5.52 1.43 -4.49
CA HIS A 77 -5.24 1.69 -5.90
C HIS A 77 -4.75 0.45 -6.65
N LEU A 78 -3.87 -0.35 -6.02
CA LEU A 78 -3.40 -1.61 -6.59
C LEU A 78 -4.51 -2.64 -6.83
N TYR A 79 -5.51 -2.67 -5.95
CA TYR A 79 -6.71 -3.50 -6.13
C TYR A 79 -7.74 -2.88 -7.09
N GLY A 80 -7.49 -1.68 -7.62
CA GLY A 80 -8.38 -0.99 -8.55
C GLY A 80 -9.69 -0.53 -7.92
N LEU A 81 -9.71 -0.33 -6.60
CA LEU A 81 -10.91 0.09 -5.87
C LEU A 81 -11.26 1.52 -6.23
N SER A 82 -12.55 1.81 -6.39
CA SER A 82 -13.07 3.17 -6.38
C SER A 82 -13.09 3.74 -4.95
N GLU A 83 -13.21 5.06 -4.84
CA GLU A 83 -13.33 5.73 -3.55
C GLU A 83 -14.53 5.21 -2.73
N SER A 84 -15.64 4.91 -3.41
CA SER A 84 -16.86 4.41 -2.77
C SER A 84 -16.69 2.99 -2.19
N GLU A 85 -16.00 2.11 -2.94
CA GLU A 85 -15.68 0.75 -2.49
C GLU A 85 -14.68 0.77 -1.34
N PHE A 86 -13.66 1.63 -1.43
CA PHE A 86 -12.69 1.78 -0.35
C PHE A 86 -13.33 2.33 0.92
N THR A 87 -14.20 3.33 0.81
CA THR A 87 -14.99 3.85 1.94
C THR A 87 -15.88 2.77 2.56
N HIS A 88 -16.53 1.95 1.73
CA HIS A 88 -17.33 0.82 2.19
C HIS A 88 -16.47 -0.18 2.99
N ILE A 89 -15.30 -0.56 2.47
CA ILE A 89 -14.35 -1.45 3.14
C ILE A 89 -13.88 -0.86 4.48
N LEU A 90 -13.50 0.41 4.54
CA LEU A 90 -13.12 1.08 5.79
C LEU A 90 -14.27 1.07 6.82
N GLY A 91 -15.52 1.14 6.33
CA GLY A 91 -16.73 1.01 7.13
C GLY A 91 -16.92 -0.37 7.78
N THR A 92 -16.33 -1.43 7.22
CA THR A 92 -16.41 -2.79 7.78
C THR A 92 -15.57 -3.02 9.04
N PHE A 93 -14.72 -2.05 9.42
CA PHE A 93 -13.88 -2.11 10.62
C PHE A 93 -14.44 -1.22 11.75
N PRO A 94 -15.36 -1.73 12.60
CA PRO A 94 -16.01 -0.92 13.63
C PRO A 94 -15.06 -0.47 14.76
N LEU A 95 -13.98 -1.22 15.00
CA LEU A 95 -13.01 -0.95 16.07
C LEU A 95 -11.93 0.06 15.67
N MET A 96 -11.82 0.40 14.38
CA MET A 96 -10.89 1.44 13.93
C MET A 96 -11.49 2.81 14.23
N VAL A 97 -10.73 3.64 14.94
CA VAL A 97 -11.09 5.04 15.20
C VAL A 97 -11.26 5.80 13.88
N GLN A 98 -12.17 6.78 13.87
CA GLN A 98 -12.60 7.45 12.65
C GLN A 98 -11.44 8.20 11.98
N GLU A 99 -10.54 8.76 12.78
CA GLU A 99 -9.37 9.51 12.32
C GLU A 99 -8.43 8.63 11.46
N VAL A 100 -8.34 7.33 11.75
CA VAL A 100 -7.52 6.40 10.95
C VAL A 100 -8.19 6.11 9.61
N LYS A 101 -9.52 5.96 9.59
CA LYS A 101 -10.28 5.78 8.34
C LYS A 101 -10.18 7.01 7.45
N ASP A 102 -10.32 8.20 8.05
CA ASP A 102 -10.22 9.47 7.35
C ASP A 102 -8.81 9.70 6.81
N ALA A 103 -7.77 9.35 7.58
CA ALA A 103 -6.39 9.41 7.13
C ALA A 103 -6.12 8.47 5.95
N ALA A 104 -6.62 7.23 5.99
CA ALA A 104 -6.50 6.28 4.89
C ALA A 104 -7.21 6.78 3.63
N LEU A 105 -8.43 7.32 3.77
CA LEU A 105 -9.19 7.90 2.65
C LEU A 105 -8.50 9.15 2.08
N ALA A 106 -7.94 10.02 2.93
CA ALA A 106 -7.17 11.17 2.49
C ALA A 106 -5.89 10.77 1.75
N ALA A 107 -5.22 9.70 2.20
CA ALA A 107 -4.06 9.14 1.51
C ALA A 107 -4.43 8.50 0.17
N TYR A 108 -5.57 7.81 0.08
CA TYR A 108 -6.10 7.28 -1.18
C TYR A 108 -6.40 8.40 -2.20
N ARG A 109 -6.99 9.51 -1.77
CA ARG A 109 -7.29 10.66 -2.64
C ARG A 109 -6.03 11.39 -3.13
N ARG A 110 -4.89 11.22 -2.45
CA ARG A 110 -3.64 11.82 -2.88
C ARG A 110 -3.22 11.11 -4.18
N PRO A 111 -3.07 11.83 -5.31
CA PRO A 111 -2.56 11.20 -6.52
C PRO A 111 -1.20 10.59 -6.22
N GLY A 112 -1.01 9.32 -6.61
CA GLY A 112 0.24 8.57 -6.41
C GLY A 112 1.44 9.46 -6.75
N GLY A 113 2.30 9.70 -5.75
CA GLY A 113 3.31 10.75 -5.81
C GLY A 113 4.19 10.70 -7.07
N VAL A 114 4.36 11.88 -7.69
CA VAL A 114 5.43 12.28 -8.62
C VAL A 114 5.79 11.29 -9.74
N GLY A 115 5.21 11.49 -10.93
CA GLY A 115 5.84 11.17 -12.20
C GLY A 115 5.11 10.14 -13.07
N GLY A 116 4.41 10.63 -14.10
CA GLY A 116 4.01 9.82 -15.25
C GLY A 116 2.58 10.06 -15.69
N ALA A 117 2.43 10.99 -16.65
CA ALA A 117 1.21 11.26 -17.38
C ALA A 117 0.45 9.97 -17.76
N ALA A 118 -0.86 10.00 -17.56
CA ALA A 118 -1.78 9.13 -18.26
C ALA A 118 -1.45 9.19 -19.76
N PRO A 119 -1.32 8.07 -20.49
CA PRO A 119 -1.31 8.13 -21.93
C PRO A 119 -2.68 8.67 -22.35
N THR A 120 -2.65 9.90 -22.87
CA THR A 120 -3.70 10.51 -23.68
C THR A 120 -4.20 9.47 -24.67
N GLN A 121 -5.39 8.94 -24.43
CA GLN A 121 -6.16 8.30 -25.49
C GLN A 121 -6.63 9.40 -26.43
N ALA A 122 -6.09 9.41 -27.65
CA ALA A 122 -6.67 10.11 -28.79
C ALA A 122 -6.04 9.60 -30.09
N PRO A 123 -6.77 9.68 -31.22
CA PRO A 123 -8.12 9.19 -31.48
C PRO A 123 -8.12 7.86 -32.27
#